data_AF-A0A376LPU1-F1
#
_entry.id   AF-A0A376LPU1-F1
#
_cell.length_a   1.000
_cell.length_b   1.000
_cell.length_c   1.000
_cell.angle_alpha   90.00
_cell.angle_beta   90.00
_cell.angle_gamma   90.00
#
_symmetry.space_group_name_H-M   'P 1'
#
loop_
_entity.id
_entity.type
_entity.pdbx_description
1 polymer ?
#
loop_
_entity_poly.entity_id
_entity_poly.type
_entity_poly.pdbx_seq_one_letter_code
_entity_poly.pdbx_strand_id
1 'polypeptide(L)' 'MTEKLWKLTVFMTDGREKVIALYDDEGEALVDALLLAEDDRLLGYQIEPVKYEANKNEKIQS' A
#
# COMPACT_ATOMS: atom_id res chain seq x y z
N MET A 1 10.64 -10.75 -14.69
CA MET A 1 10.62 -10.86 -13.22
C MET A 1 9.28 -10.32 -12.79
N THR A 2 8.49 -11.07 -12.04
CA THR A 2 7.23 -10.53 -11.50
C THR A 2 7.63 -9.57 -10.39
N GLU A 3 7.59 -8.27 -10.68
CA GLU A 3 7.85 -7.23 -9.67
C GLU A 3 6.81 -7.41 -8.56
N LYS A 4 7.30 -7.88 -7.41
CA LYS A 4 6.49 -8.09 -6.22
C LYS A 4 6.50 -6.76 -5.49
N LEU A 5 5.42 -6.01 -5.62
CA LEU A 5 5.25 -4.76 -4.89
C LEU A 5 4.64 -5.05 -3.51
N TRP A 6 4.91 -4.18 -2.57
CA TRP A 6 4.38 -4.20 -1.22
C TRP A 6 3.42 -3.04 -1.05
N LYS A 7 2.17 -3.34 -0.71
CA LYS A 7 1.14 -2.32 -0.50
C LYS A 7 1.04 -2.02 0.98
N LEU A 8 1.17 -0.74 1.33
CA LEU A 8 0.89 -0.23 2.66
C LEU A 8 -0.54 0.31 2.73
N THR A 9 -1.35 -0.30 3.59
CA THR A 9 -2.68 0.18 3.95
C THR A 9 -2.68 0.59 5.42
N VAL A 10 -3.28 1.74 5.74
CA VAL A 10 -3.51 2.17 7.12
C VAL A 10 -4.99 2.16 7.46
N PHE A 11 -5.29 1.88 8.73
CA PHE A 11 -6.63 1.87 9.28
C PHE A 11 -6.77 3.05 10.24
N MET A 12 -7.73 3.92 9.96
CA MET A 12 -7.98 5.12 10.77
C MET A 12 -9.04 4.88 11.82
N THR A 13 -9.02 5.66 12.90
CA THR A 13 -10.02 5.64 13.99
C THR A 13 -11.43 5.97 13.53
N ASP A 14 -11.57 6.68 12.40
CA ASP A 14 -12.87 6.98 11.80
C ASP A 14 -13.46 5.83 10.97
N GLY A 15 -12.75 4.70 10.87
CA GLY A 15 -13.19 3.50 10.16
C GLY A 15 -12.81 3.47 8.67
N ARG A 16 -12.19 4.54 8.13
CA ARG A 16 -11.62 4.52 6.78
C ARG A 16 -10.32 3.72 6.72
N GLU A 17 -10.21 2.89 5.68
CA GLU A 17 -8.93 2.35 5.22
C GLU A 17 -8.34 3.30 4.16
N LYS A 18 -7.01 3.43 4.15
CA LYS A 18 -6.31 4.22 3.14
C LYS A 18 -5.07 3.50 2.67
N VAL A 19 -4.99 3.25 1.36
CA VAL A 19 -3.74 2.84 0.72
C VAL A 19 -2.82 4.05 0.65
N ILE A 20 -1.64 3.93 1.25
CA ILE A 20 -0.64 5.00 1.29
C ILE A 20 0.18 4.99 0.01
N ALA A 21 0.81 3.85 -0.29
CA ALA A 21 1.69 3.68 -1.43
C ALA A 21 1.95 2.20 -1.74
N LEU A 22 2.57 1.97 -2.90
CA LEU A 22 3.18 0.71 -3.29
C LEU A 22 4.70 0.88 -3.25
N TYR A 23 5.39 -0.11 -2.69
CA TYR A 23 6.84 -0.11 -2.51
C TYR A 23 7.45 -1.32 -3.23
N ASP A 24 8.67 -1.18 -3.72
CA ASP A 24 9.42 -2.31 -4.28
C ASP A 24 10.01 -3.22 -3.19
N ASP A 25 10.22 -2.69 -1.98
CA ASP A 25 10.77 -3.38 -0.81
C ASP A 25 9.81 -3.33 0.41
N GLU A 26 9.80 -4.41 1.20
CA GLU A 26 8.98 -4.51 2.41
C GLU A 26 9.47 -3.54 3.50
N GLY A 27 10.79 -3.37 3.63
CA GLY A 27 11.41 -2.52 4.63
C GLY A 27 11.09 -1.04 4.43
N GLU A 28 11.05 -0.58 3.18
CA GLU A 28 10.62 0.78 2.87
C GLU A 28 9.16 1.01 3.28
N ALA A 29 8.27 0.06 2.99
CA ALA A 29 6.87 0.12 3.44
C ALA A 29 6.76 0.15 4.97
N LEU A 30 7.62 -0.59 5.68
CA LEU A 30 7.63 -0.62 7.14
C LEU A 30 8.10 0.71 7.75
N VAL A 31 9.12 1.35 7.19
CA VAL A 31 9.61 2.65 7.68
C VAL A 31 8.50 3.69 7.62
N ASP A 32 7.79 3.79 6.49
CA ASP A 32 6.66 4.72 6.35
C ASP A 32 5.50 4.36 7.28
N ALA A 33 5.20 3.07 7.47
CA ALA A 33 4.18 2.62 8.40
C ALA A 33 4.48 3.04 9.85
N LEU A 34 5.74 2.96 10.27
CA LEU A 34 6.18 3.36 11.61
C LEU A 34 6.10 4.88 11.80
N LEU A 35 6.45 5.67 10.77
CA LEU A 35 6.28 7.13 10.79
C LEU A 35 4.80 7.51 10.92
N LEU A 36 3.91 6.79 10.23
CA LEU A 36 2.46 7.01 10.30
C LEU A 36 1.85 6.51 11.62
N ALA A 37 2.47 5.54 12.28
CA ALA A 37 2.02 5.02 13.58
C ALA A 37 2.19 6.02 14.72
N GLU A 38 2.93 7.13 14.52
CA GLU A 38 2.99 8.24 15.47
C GLU A 38 1.70 9.09 15.48
N ASP A 39 0.80 8.91 14.50
CA ASP A 39 -0.49 9.59 14.47
C ASP A 39 -1.52 8.86 15.34
N ASP A 40 -2.02 9.52 16.41
CA ASP A 40 -3.06 8.98 17.31
C ASP A 40 -4.37 8.58 16.60
N ARG A 41 -4.60 9.04 15.36
CA ARG A 41 -5.76 8.67 14.57
C ARG A 41 -5.56 7.35 13.83
N LEU A 42 -4.38 6.75 13.88
CA LEU A 42 -4.09 5.44 13.31
C LEU A 42 -4.48 4.35 14.32
N LEU A 43 -5.31 3.40 13.88
CA LEU A 43 -5.57 2.16 14.62
C LEU A 43 -4.55 1.07 14.33
N GLY A 44 -3.89 1.16 13.17
CA GLY A 44 -2.86 0.22 12.75
C GLY A 44 -2.60 0.30 11.25
N TYR A 45 -1.73 -0.60 10.80
CA TYR A 45 -1.32 -0.71 9.40
C TYR A 45 -1.26 -2.18 8.97
N GLN A 46 -1.34 -2.41 7.67
CA GLN A 46 -1.14 -3.69 7.02
C GLN A 46 -0.19 -3.50 5.85
N ILE A 47 0.85 -4.33 5.80
CA ILE A 47 1.78 -4.44 4.68
C ILE A 47 1.54 -5.81 4.06
N GLU A 48 1.18 -5.84 2.79
CA GLU A 48 0.92 -7.08 2.07
C GLU A 48 1.61 -7.08 0.70
N PRO A 49 2.10 -8.24 0.24
CA PRO A 49 2.64 -8.34 -1.09
C PRO A 49 1.51 -8.37 -2.12
N VAL A 50 1.55 -7.44 -3.06
CA VAL A 50 0.63 -7.40 -4.20
C VAL A 50 1.34 -7.88 -5.46
N LYS A 51 0.64 -8.72 -6.23
CA LYS A 51 1.09 -9.03 -7.58
C LYS A 51 0.80 -7.81 -8.45
N TYR A 52 1.82 -7.31 -9.14
CA TYR A 52 1.60 -6.36 -10.23
C TYR A 52 0.88 -7.08 -11.36
N GLU A 53 -0.45 -7.18 -11.28
CA GLU A 53 -1.25 -7.47 -12.46
C GLU A 53 -1.24 -6.19 -13.28
N ALA A 54 -0.26 -6.09 -14.19
CA ALA A 54 -0.31 -5.12 -15.28
C ALA A 54 -1.63 -5.37 -16.01
N ASN A 55 -2.66 -4.64 -15.61
CA ASN A 55 -3.97 -4.73 -16.21
C ASN A 55 -3.79 -4.24 -17.64
N LYS A 56 -3.61 -5.18 -18.57
CA LYS A 56 -3.68 -4.97 -20.01
C LYS A 56 -5.10 -4.56 -20.35
N ASN A 57 -5.47 -3.35 -19.97
CA ASN A 57 -6.55 -2.62 -20.62
C ASN A 57 -5.93 -1.63 -21.62
N GLU A 58 -5.05 -2.15 -22.48
CA GLU A 58 -4.87 -1.64 -23.84
C GLU A 58 -6.18 -1.84 -24.60
N LYS A 59 -7.17 -0.98 -24.36
CA LYS A 59 -8.28 -0.69 -25.29
C LYS A 59 -9.13 0.45 -24.73
N ILE A 60 -8.60 1.66 -24.84
CA ILE A 60 -9.44 2.85 -25.03
C ILE A 60 -9.04 3.40 -26.40
N GLN A 61 -9.53 2.71 -27.43
CA GLN A 61 -10.40 3.24 -28.49
C GLN A 61 -9.69 4.22 -29.44
N SER A 62 -9.35 3.67 -30.62
CA SER A 62 -9.13 4.39 -31.88
C SER A 62 -10.39 5.11 -32.35
#